data_AF-A0A6N7FNN5-F1
#
_entry.id   AF-A0A6N7FNN5-F1
#
_cell.length_a   1.000
_cell.length_b   1.000
_cell.length_c   1.000
_cell.angle_alpha   90.00
_cell.angle_beta   90.00
_cell.angle_gamma   90.00
#
_symmetry.space_group_name_H-M   'P 1'
#
loop_
_entity.id
_entity.type
_entity.pdbx_description
1 polymer ?
#
loop_
_entity_poly.entity_id
_entity_poly.type
_entity_poly.pdbx_seq_one_letter_code
_entity_poly.pdbx_strand_id
1 'polypeptide(L)'
;MPAAVLAEGVFNGHVGHDHHVRQLLTHANVAPVDEPLGYTAGALRQAAIGAGMGPAPSGVDAVVAAEADARAAGDDVRIITTDDDDLELLASLASNTARLSVLAP
;
A
#
# COMPACT_ATOMS: atom_id res chain seq x y z
N MET A 1 4.59 6.70 2.73
CA MET A 1 3.25 6.14 2.51
C MET A 1 2.66 6.76 1.24
N PRO A 2 1.87 6.03 0.43
CA PRO A 2 1.16 6.61 -0.69
C PRO A 2 0.09 7.61 -0.23
N ALA A 3 -0.17 8.65 -1.03
CA ALA A 3 -1.24 9.62 -0.77
C ALA A 3 -2.64 8.99 -0.66
N ALA A 4 -2.86 7.82 -1.28
CA ALA A 4 -4.10 7.06 -1.13
C ALA A 4 -4.36 6.59 0.32
N VAL A 5 -3.31 6.16 1.04
CA VAL A 5 -3.40 5.76 2.46
C VAL A 5 -3.70 6.97 3.34
N LEU A 6 -3.10 8.12 3.03
CA LEU A 6 -3.45 9.39 3.66
C LEU A 6 -4.94 9.71 3.46
N ALA A 7 -5.44 9.58 2.24
CA ALA A 7 -6.85 9.86 1.94
C ALA A 7 -7.78 8.94 2.75
N GLU A 8 -7.52 7.62 2.78
CA GLU A 8 -8.29 6.69 3.62
C GLU A 8 -8.25 7.06 5.10
N GLY A 9 -7.08 7.41 5.63
CA GLY A 9 -6.92 7.83 7.02
C GLY A 9 -7.72 9.08 7.37
N VAL A 10 -7.85 10.03 6.44
CA VAL A 10 -8.64 11.27 6.63
C VAL A 10 -10.14 11.02 6.48
N PHE A 11 -10.57 10.12 5.60
CA PHE A 11 -11.99 9.86 5.35
C PHE A 11 -12.65 8.87 6.32
N ASN A 12 -11.95 8.44 7.39
CA ASN A 12 -12.45 7.42 8.33
C ASN A 12 -13.62 7.86 9.25
N GLY A 13 -14.20 9.04 9.04
CA GLY A 13 -15.49 9.45 9.60
C GLY A 13 -15.52 9.81 11.10
N HIS A 14 -14.40 9.77 11.82
CA HIS A 14 -14.37 10.03 13.26
C HIS A 14 -14.01 11.49 13.59
N VAL A 15 -15.03 12.29 13.92
CA VAL A 15 -14.85 13.68 14.37
C VAL A 15 -13.96 13.72 15.62
N GLY A 16 -12.77 14.32 15.52
CA GLY A 16 -11.75 14.40 16.57
C GLY A 16 -10.53 13.51 16.35
N HIS A 17 -10.64 12.48 15.51
CA HIS A 17 -9.51 11.65 15.08
C HIS A 17 -8.56 12.44 14.16
N ASP A 18 -9.13 13.39 13.40
CA ASP A 18 -8.45 14.35 12.53
C ASP A 18 -7.27 15.06 13.20
N HIS A 19 -7.33 15.46 14.47
CA HIS A 19 -6.24 16.21 15.09
C HIS A 19 -4.97 15.36 15.27
N HIS A 20 -5.10 14.18 15.89
CA HIS A 20 -3.97 13.28 16.09
C HIS A 20 -3.47 12.67 14.79
N VAL A 21 -4.38 12.32 13.87
CA VAL A 21 -4.03 11.83 12.54
C VAL A 21 -3.25 12.90 11.77
N ARG A 22 -3.72 14.16 11.74
CA ARG A 22 -2.98 15.27 11.10
C ARG A 22 -1.61 15.49 11.73
N GLN A 23 -1.47 15.40 13.05
CA GLN A 23 -0.16 15.50 13.72
C GLN A 23 0.77 14.33 13.39
N LEU A 24 0.26 13.10 13.28
CA LEU A 24 1.07 11.96 12.83
C LEU A 24 1.53 12.17 11.38
N LEU A 25 0.64 12.68 10.53
CA LEU A 25 0.90 12.88 9.11
C LEU A 25 1.95 13.96 8.82
N THR A 26 2.21 14.91 9.71
CA THR A 26 3.31 15.88 9.53
C THR A 26 4.69 15.22 9.59
N HIS A 27 4.78 14.04 10.20
CA HIS A 27 6.01 13.25 10.28
C HIS A 27 6.12 12.19 9.18
N ALA A 28 5.04 11.97 8.41
CA ALA A 28 5.02 10.99 7.34
C ALA A 28 5.51 11.60 6.03
N ASN A 29 6.44 10.90 5.36
CA ASN A 29 6.73 11.20 3.97
C ASN A 29 5.60 10.63 3.09
N VAL A 30 4.79 11.53 2.53
CA VAL A 30 3.67 11.20 1.63
C VAL A 30 4.15 11.23 0.19
N ALA A 31 4.09 10.08 -0.47
CA ALA A 31 4.39 9.97 -1.90
C ALA A 31 3.14 10.24 -2.73
N PRO A 32 3.25 11.01 -3.83
CA PRO A 32 2.16 11.17 -4.78
C PRO A 32 1.82 9.82 -5.43
N VAL A 33 0.54 9.66 -5.81
CA VAL A 33 0.12 8.57 -6.68
C VAL A 33 -0.05 9.16 -8.07
N ASP A 34 0.86 8.82 -8.98
CA ASP A 34 0.83 9.25 -10.36
C ASP A 34 0.24 8.16 -11.28
N GLU A 35 0.07 8.50 -12.56
CA GLU A 35 -0.51 7.61 -13.56
C GLU A 35 0.30 6.29 -13.73
N PRO A 36 1.64 6.32 -13.87
CA PRO A 36 2.44 5.09 -13.91
C PRO A 36 2.23 4.17 -12.71
N LEU A 37 2.26 4.73 -11.49
CA LEU A 37 2.04 3.96 -10.28
C LEU A 37 0.63 3.34 -10.26
N GLY A 38 -0.38 4.08 -10.73
CA GLY A 38 -1.75 3.60 -10.87
C GLY A 38 -1.87 2.41 -11.82
N TYR A 39 -1.16 2.42 -12.95
CA TYR A 39 -1.13 1.26 -13.86
C TYR A 39 -0.43 0.05 -13.24
N THR A 40 0.68 0.25 -12.52
CA THR A 40 1.38 -0.83 -11.80
C THR A 40 0.46 -1.46 -10.74
N ALA A 41 -0.22 -0.63 -9.94
CA ALA A 41 -1.19 -1.09 -8.94
C ALA A 41 -2.32 -1.90 -9.61
N GLY A 42 -2.87 -1.41 -10.72
CA GLY A 42 -3.87 -2.13 -11.50
C GLY A 42 -3.39 -3.50 -11.97
N ALA A 43 -2.16 -3.59 -12.48
CA ALA A 43 -1.57 -4.84 -12.94
C ALA A 43 -1.37 -5.85 -11.79
N LEU A 44 -0.82 -5.41 -10.65
CA LEU A 44 -0.66 -6.25 -9.46
C LEU A 44 -2.00 -6.80 -8.97
N ARG A 45 -3.02 -5.95 -8.90
CA ARG A 45 -4.36 -6.36 -8.49
C ARG A 45 -4.98 -7.38 -9.44
N GLN A 46 -4.81 -7.20 -10.76
CA GLN A 46 -5.28 -8.20 -11.74
C GLN A 46 -4.51 -9.52 -11.61
N ALA A 47 -3.22 -9.49 -11.34
CA ALA A 47 -2.43 -10.70 -11.09
C ALA A 47 -2.91 -11.44 -9.83
N ALA A 48 -3.20 -10.72 -8.74
CA ALA A 48 -3.75 -11.29 -7.50
C ALA A 48 -5.13 -11.95 -7.72
N ILE A 49 -6.01 -11.28 -8.48
CA ILE A 49 -7.31 -11.85 -8.88
C ILE A 49 -7.09 -13.12 -9.73
N GLY A 50 -6.15 -13.07 -10.69
CA GLY A 50 -5.79 -14.22 -11.53
C GLY A 50 -5.20 -15.39 -10.75
N ALA A 51 -4.57 -15.14 -9.61
CA ALA A 51 -4.05 -16.15 -8.69
C ALA A 51 -5.14 -16.81 -7.82
N GLY A 52 -6.41 -16.39 -7.96
CA GLY A 52 -7.55 -17.00 -7.27
C GLY A 52 -7.81 -16.45 -5.87
N MET A 53 -7.28 -15.28 -5.52
CA MET A 53 -7.55 -14.63 -4.24
C MET A 53 -9.01 -14.17 -4.15
N GLY A 54 -9.67 -14.49 -3.03
CA GLY A 54 -11.05 -14.15 -2.75
C GLY A 54 -11.27 -13.92 -1.26
N PRO A 55 -11.70 -12.73 -0.81
CA PRO A 55 -12.03 -11.53 -1.60
C PRO A 55 -10.80 -10.93 -2.33
N ALA A 56 -11.05 -10.13 -3.36
CA ALA A 56 -9.97 -9.47 -4.10
C ALA A 56 -9.40 -8.29 -3.29
N PRO A 57 -8.08 -8.06 -3.32
CA PRO A 57 -7.46 -6.94 -2.62
C PRO A 57 -8.08 -5.60 -2.99
N SER A 58 -8.08 -4.67 -2.05
CA SER A 58 -8.60 -3.34 -2.30
C SER A 58 -7.73 -2.60 -3.33
N GLY A 59 -8.30 -1.52 -3.90
CA GLY A 59 -7.52 -0.65 -4.78
C GLY A 59 -6.36 0.04 -4.05
N VAL A 60 -6.51 0.32 -2.75
CA VAL A 60 -5.48 1.00 -1.96
C VAL A 60 -4.36 0.03 -1.59
N ASP A 61 -4.65 -1.23 -1.28
CA ASP A 61 -3.61 -2.24 -1.03
C ASP A 61 -2.72 -2.44 -2.24
N ALA A 62 -3.32 -2.46 -3.43
CA ALA A 62 -2.58 -2.51 -4.69
C ALA A 62 -1.67 -1.28 -4.90
N VAL A 63 -2.12 -0.09 -4.50
CA VAL A 63 -1.32 1.14 -4.55
C VAL A 63 -0.19 1.10 -3.51
N VAL A 64 -0.45 0.58 -2.32
CA VAL A 64 0.57 0.37 -1.27
C VAL A 64 1.66 -0.58 -1.77
N ALA A 65 1.26 -1.72 -2.34
CA ALA A 65 2.20 -2.69 -2.90
C ALA A 65 3.01 -2.13 -4.07
N ALA A 66 2.37 -1.37 -4.98
CA ALA A 66 3.06 -0.75 -6.11
C ALA A 66 4.10 0.31 -5.67
N GLU A 67 3.75 1.16 -4.69
CA GLU A 67 4.70 2.15 -4.14
C GLU A 67 5.84 1.47 -3.39
N ALA A 68 5.54 0.41 -2.65
CA ALA A 68 6.55 -0.37 -1.96
C ALA A 68 7.51 -1.02 -2.97
N ASP A 69 7.00 -1.62 -4.05
CA ASP A 69 7.79 -2.18 -5.14
C ASP A 69 8.70 -1.14 -5.81
N ALA A 70 8.16 0.06 -6.10
CA ALA A 70 8.93 1.14 -6.68
C ALA A 70 10.10 1.59 -5.78
N ARG A 71 9.89 1.66 -4.46
CA ARG A 71 10.96 1.94 -3.49
C ARG A 71 11.94 0.79 -3.35
N ALA A 72 11.46 -0.44 -3.46
CA ALA A 72 12.26 -1.65 -3.34
C ALA A 72 13.30 -1.80 -4.46
N ALA A 73 13.16 -1.05 -5.55
CA ALA A 73 14.23 -0.92 -6.55
C ALA A 73 15.52 -0.30 -5.98
N GLY A 74 15.41 0.55 -4.94
CA GLY A 74 16.53 1.26 -4.32
C GLY A 74 16.91 0.77 -2.93
N ASP A 75 15.95 0.37 -2.11
CA ASP A 75 16.15 0.03 -0.69
C ASP A 75 15.37 -1.23 -0.26
N ASP A 76 15.65 -1.78 0.92
CA ASP A 76 14.80 -2.83 1.49
C ASP A 76 13.57 -2.19 2.15
N VAL A 77 12.37 -2.65 1.76
CA VAL A 77 11.11 -1.99 2.12
C VAL A 77 10.24 -2.90 2.97
N ARG A 78 9.69 -2.32 4.03
CA ARG A 78 8.78 -3.00 4.96
C ARG A 78 7.41 -2.36 4.91
N ILE A 79 6.39 -3.16 4.63
CA ILE A 79 4.99 -2.74 4.71
C ILE A 79 4.48 -3.13 6.09
N ILE A 80 4.07 -2.14 6.90
CA ILE A 80 3.52 -2.38 8.24
C ILE A 80 2.01 -2.32 8.13
N THR A 81 1.32 -3.41 8.46
CA THR A 81 -0.13 -3.56 8.25
C THR A 81 -0.75 -4.45 9.31
N THR A 82 -2.03 -4.24 9.60
CA THR A 82 -2.86 -5.19 10.39
C THR A 82 -3.67 -6.14 9.50
N ASP A 83 -3.55 -5.97 8.18
CA ASP A 83 -4.17 -6.79 7.13
C ASP A 83 -3.04 -7.27 6.21
N ASP A 84 -2.45 -8.41 6.56
CA ASP A 84 -1.22 -8.95 5.97
C ASP A 84 -1.49 -9.85 4.76
N ASP A 85 -2.54 -10.67 4.78
CA ASP A 85 -2.87 -11.63 3.72
C ASP A 85 -2.86 -11.01 2.31
N ASP A 86 -3.59 -9.91 2.10
CA ASP A 86 -3.70 -9.24 0.80
C ASP A 86 -2.35 -8.64 0.35
N LEU A 87 -1.64 -8.02 1.30
CA LEU A 87 -0.37 -7.34 1.03
C LEU A 87 0.78 -8.32 0.82
N GLU A 88 0.75 -9.49 1.47
CA GLU A 88 1.73 -10.57 1.24
C GLU A 88 1.60 -11.13 -0.17
N LEU A 89 0.36 -11.40 -0.62
CA LEU A 89 0.18 -11.87 -2.00
C LEU A 89 0.62 -10.80 -3.00
N LEU A 90 0.18 -9.55 -2.84
CA LEU A 90 0.57 -8.47 -3.74
C LEU A 90 2.09 -8.26 -3.77
N ALA A 91 2.75 -8.33 -2.62
CA ALA A 91 4.21 -8.25 -2.51
C ALA A 91 4.90 -9.45 -3.17
N SER A 92 4.31 -10.65 -3.12
CA SER A 92 4.85 -11.84 -3.80
C SER A 92 4.81 -11.74 -5.34
N LEU A 93 3.91 -10.91 -5.87
CA LEU A 93 3.71 -10.66 -7.31
C LEU A 93 4.51 -9.45 -7.82
N ALA A 94 5.15 -8.71 -6.93
CA ALA A 94 5.91 -7.50 -7.24
C ALA A 94 7.27 -7.79 -7.89
N SER A 95 7.80 -6.83 -8.64
CA SER A 95 9.05 -7.00 -9.40
C SER A 95 10.28 -7.14 -8.49
N ASN A 96 10.26 -6.44 -7.35
CA ASN A 96 11.33 -6.40 -6.36
C ASN A 96 10.95 -7.18 -5.09
N THR A 97 10.16 -8.25 -5.22
CA THR A 97 9.65 -9.06 -4.09
C THR A 97 10.74 -9.49 -3.10
N ALA A 98 11.97 -9.78 -3.57
CA ALA A 98 13.08 -10.19 -2.72
C ALA A 98 13.54 -9.12 -1.71
N ARG A 99 13.12 -7.87 -1.89
CA ARG A 99 13.44 -6.71 -1.04
C ARG A 99 12.20 -6.16 -0.32
N LEU A 100 11.07 -6.87 -0.42
CA LEU A 100 9.82 -6.54 0.23
C LEU A 100 9.55 -7.52 1.37
N SER A 101 9.08 -7.00 2.49
CA SER A 101 8.53 -7.80 3.58
C SER A 101 7.31 -7.13 4.17
N VAL A 102 6.29 -7.91 4.50
CA VAL A 102 5.09 -7.47 5.23
C VAL A 102 5.30 -7.79 6.71
N LEU A 103 4.96 -6.85 7.58
CA LEU A 103 5.10 -6.98 9.03
C LEU A 103 3.79 -6.62 9.71
N ALA A 104 3.23 -7.58 10.44
CA ALA A 104 2.19 -7.33 11.42
C ALA A 104 2.81 -6.66 12.67
N PRO A 105 2.25 -5.55 13.18
CA PRO A 105 2.74 -4.84 14.36
C PRO A 105 2.47 -5.57 15.69
#